data_AF-A0A5K1A162-F1
#
_entry.id   AF-A0A5K1A162-F1
#
_cell.length_a   1.000
_cell.length_b   1.000
_cell.length_c   1.000
_cell.angle_alpha   90.00
_cell.angle_beta   90.00
_cell.angle_gamma   90.00
#
_symmetry.space_group_name_H-M   'P 1'
#
loop_
_entity.id
_entity.type
_entity.pdbx_description
1 polymer ?
#
loop_
_entity_poly.entity_id
_entity_poly.type
_entity_poly.pdbx_seq_one_letter_code
_entity_poly.pdbx_strand_id
1 'polypeptide(L)' 'AINEKILSMDYGEFRSEIKTVDAQDSLNGGVLVLVTGHLISKDNAKRSFTQSFFLAPQDKGG' A
#
# COMPACT_ATOMS: atom_id res chain seq x y z
N ALA A 1 10.18 8.18 -12.06
CA ALA A 1 10.21 6.79 -11.57
C ALA A 1 8.93 6.37 -10.82
N ILE A 2 8.72 6.72 -9.54
CA ILE A 2 7.55 6.24 -8.75
C ILE A 2 6.23 6.76 -9.33
N ASN A 3 6.13 8.08 -9.56
CA ASN A 3 4.92 8.71 -10.10
C ASN A 3 4.52 8.12 -11.46
N GLU A 4 5.47 8.02 -12.39
CA GLU A 4 5.25 7.43 -13.72
C GLU A 4 4.77 5.97 -13.64
N LYS A 5 5.35 5.18 -12.72
CA LYS A 5 4.94 3.79 -12.54
C LYS A 5 3.50 3.69 -12.05
N ILE A 6 3.10 4.51 -11.08
CA ILE A 6 1.72 4.54 -10.58
C ILE A 6 0.76 4.94 -11.70
N LEU A 7 1.07 6.00 -12.46
CA LEU A 7 0.23 6.45 -13.58
C LEU A 7 0.10 5.39 -14.69
N SER A 8 1.15 4.60 -14.94
CA SER A 8 1.13 3.52 -15.94
C SER A 8 0.26 2.30 -15.56
N MET A 9 -0.16 2.19 -14.30
CA MET A 9 -0.88 1.01 -13.78
C MET A 9 -2.40 1.13 -13.87
N ASP A 10 -2.93 2.26 -14.34
CA ASP A 10 -4.37 2.54 -14.46
C ASP A 10 -5.16 2.14 -13.20
N TYR A 11 -4.62 2.58 -12.05
CA TYR A 11 -5.05 2.13 -10.71
C TYR A 11 -6.51 2.47 -10.38
N GLY A 12 -7.13 3.40 -11.11
CA GLY A 12 -8.55 3.76 -10.95
C GLY A 12 -9.50 2.61 -11.30
N GLU A 13 -9.05 1.63 -12.09
CA GLU A 13 -9.86 0.50 -12.54
C GLU A 13 -9.82 -0.70 -11.59
N PHE A 14 -9.12 -0.58 -10.46
CA PHE A 14 -9.01 -1.60 -9.44
C PHE A 14 -9.66 -1.15 -8.13
N ARG A 15 -10.45 -2.03 -7.53
CA ARG A 15 -10.94 -1.88 -6.15
C ARG A 15 -10.07 -2.70 -5.20
N SER A 16 -9.65 -2.11 -4.09
CA SER A 16 -8.96 -2.84 -3.03
C SER A 16 -9.90 -3.27 -1.90
N GLU A 17 -9.68 -4.47 -1.37
CA GLU A 17 -10.28 -4.97 -0.13
C GLU A 17 -9.16 -5.32 0.84
N ILE A 18 -9.05 -4.58 1.93
CA ILE A 18 -8.03 -4.84 2.95
C ILE A 18 -8.50 -5.96 3.88
N LYS A 19 -7.60 -6.90 4.17
CA LYS A 19 -7.82 -7.99 5.12
C LYS A 19 -7.14 -7.73 6.45
N THR A 20 -5.85 -7.46 6.43
CA THR A 20 -5.07 -7.17 7.64
C THR A 20 -4.21 -5.94 7.45
N VAL A 21 -4.02 -5.22 8.54
CA VAL A 21 -3.04 -4.16 8.67
C VAL A 21 -2.34 -4.39 9.99
N ASP A 22 -1.06 -4.69 9.91
CA ASP A 22 -0.19 -4.90 11.07
C ASP A 22 0.84 -3.77 11.08
N ALA A 23 1.04 -3.14 12.23
CA ALA A 23 1.97 -2.03 12.39
C ALA A 23 2.93 -2.30 13.55
N GLN A 24 4.20 -1.97 13.34
CA GLN A 24 5.26 -2.17 14.33
C GLN A 24 6.22 -0.97 14.32
N ASP A 25 6.59 -0.52 15.52
CA ASP A 25 7.68 0.45 15.68
C ASP A 25 8.96 -0.08 15.04
N SER A 26 9.66 0.81 14.36
CA SER A 26 10.85 0.49 13.58
C SER A 26 11.96 1.51 13.85
N LEU A 27 13.05 1.42 13.09
CA LEU A 27 14.25 2.20 13.29
C LEU A 27 13.96 3.71 13.20
N ASN A 28 14.64 4.48 14.06
CA ASN A 28 14.62 5.95 14.07
C ASN A 28 13.22 6.55 14.20
N GLY A 29 12.35 5.91 14.99
CA GLY A 29 10.98 6.37 15.20
C GLY A 29 10.06 6.15 13.99
N GLY A 30 10.51 5.43 12.97
CA GLY A 30 9.66 5.02 11.85
C GLY A 30 8.73 3.88 12.22
N VAL A 31 7.78 3.59 11.34
CA VAL A 31 6.80 2.50 11.52
C VAL A 31 6.85 1.59 10.30
N LEU A 32 6.98 0.28 10.54
CA LEU A 32 6.79 -0.74 9.51
C LEU A 32 5.32 -1.15 9.49
N VAL A 33 4.69 -1.08 8.32
CA VAL A 33 3.29 -1.48 8.13
C VAL A 33 3.24 -2.62 7.11
N LEU A 34 2.59 -3.71 7.46
CA LEU A 34 2.30 -4.83 6.57
C LEU A 34 0.80 -4.85 6.30
N VAL A 35 0.43 -4.81 5.02
CA VAL A 35 -0.96 -4.85 4.56
C VAL A 35 -1.17 -6.10 3.72
N THR A 36 -2.21 -6.86 4.04
CA THR A 36 -2.69 -7.95 3.17
C THR A 36 -4.10 -7.63 2.68
N GLY A 37 -4.44 -8.06 1.47
CA GLY A 37 -5.75 -7.77 0.91
C GLY A 37 -5.99 -8.42 -0.44
N HIS A 38 -6.99 -7.93 -1.15
CA HIS A 38 -7.24 -8.30 -2.55
C HIS A 38 -7.40 -7.06 -3.41
N LEU A 39 -6.87 -7.16 -4.62
CA LEU A 39 -7.20 -6.26 -5.72
C LEU A 39 -8.25 -6.95 -6.58
N ILE A 40 -9.31 -6.21 -6.89
CA ILE A 40 -10.43 -6.64 -7.71
C ILE A 40 -10.43 -5.77 -8.97
N SER A 41 -10.23 -6.38 -10.12
CA SER A 41 -10.33 -5.69 -11.42
C SER A 41 -11.78 -5.59 -11.88
N LYS A 42 -12.01 -4.79 -12.93
CA LYS A 42 -13.33 -4.60 -13.58
C LYS A 42 -14.05 -5.89 -13.98
N ASP A 43 -13.32 -6.92 -14.35
CA ASP A 43 -13.83 -8.25 -14.71
C ASP A 43 -14.18 -9.10 -13.47
N ASN A 44 -14.17 -8.51 -12.27
CA ASN A 44 -14.33 -9.15 -10.97
C ASN A 44 -13.25 -10.20 -10.64
N ALA A 45 -12.13 -10.24 -11.39
CA ALA A 45 -11.02 -11.09 -11.00
C ALA A 45 -10.40 -10.58 -9.70
N LYS A 46 -10.35 -11.46 -8.69
CA LYS A 46 -9.86 -11.16 -7.35
C LYS A 46 -8.46 -11.74 -7.18
N ARG A 47 -7.48 -10.90 -6.89
CA ARG A 47 -6.08 -11.30 -6.67
C ARG A 47 -5.62 -10.87 -5.28
N SER A 48 -5.11 -11.82 -4.50
CA SER A 48 -4.49 -11.51 -3.22
C SER A 48 -3.24 -10.65 -3.41
N PHE A 49 -3.02 -9.69 -2.52
CA PHE A 49 -1.80 -8.91 -2.46
C PHE A 49 -1.27 -8.82 -1.04
N THR A 50 0.04 -8.59 -0.96
CA THR A 50 0.76 -8.19 0.26
C THR A 50 1.59 -6.97 -0.08
N GLN A 51 1.54 -5.94 0.76
CA GLN A 51 2.32 -4.72 0.58
C GLN A 51 2.93 -4.29 1.91
N SER A 52 4.22 -3.98 1.88
CA SER A 52 4.94 -3.46 3.03
C SER A 52 5.26 -1.99 2.82
N PHE A 53 5.06 -1.18 3.85
CA PHE A 53 5.41 0.24 3.87
C PHE A 53 6.33 0.52 5.05
N PHE A 54 7.31 1.39 4.84
CA PHE A 54 8.04 2.02 5.93
C PHE A 54 7.67 3.50 5.96
N LEU A 55 7.10 3.94 7.08
CA LEU A 55 6.75 5.34 7.33
C LEU A 55 7.88 5.98 8.12
N ALA A 56 8.66 6.84 7.46
CA ALA A 56 9.70 7.62 8.10
C ALA A 56 9.09 8.86 8.79
N PRO A 57 9.56 9.27 9.98
CA PRO A 57 9.18 10.53 10.57
C PRO A 57 9.56 11.70 9.65
N GLN A 58 8.69 12.72 9.58
CA GLN A 58 8.95 13.92 8.80
C GLN A 58 8.99 15.13 9.75
N ASP A 59 10.10 15.87 9.75
CA ASP A 59 10.42 16.92 10.76
C ASP A 59 9.37 18.04 10.88
N LYS A 60 8.57 18.25 9.83
CA LYS A 60 7.51 19.27 9.75
C LYS A 60 6.25 18.62 9.24
N GLY A 61 5.64 17.73 10.03
CA GLY A 61 4.39 17.04 9.68
C GLY A 61 3.48 17.92 8.81
N GLY A 62 3.13 17.39 7.63
CA GLY A 62 2.63 18.16 6.49
C GLY A 62 1.42 19.05 6.75
#